data_AF-A0A3L8E2T1-F1
#
_entry.id   AF-A0A3L8E2T1-F1
#
_cell.length_a   1.000
_cell.length_b   1.000
_cell.length_c   1.000
_cell.angle_alpha   90.00
_cell.angle_beta   90.00
_cell.angle_gamma   90.00
#
_symmetry.space_group_name_H-M   'P 1'
#
loop_
_entity.id
_entity.type
_entity.pdbx_description
1 polymer ?
#
loop_
_entity_poly.entity_id
_entity_poly.type
_entity_poly.pdbx_seq_one_letter_code
_entity_poly.pdbx_strand_id
1 'polypeptide(L)'
;MDLKKNIHYKESTKRQENNNEVVQLLLCDGEVTYTLYVLPQIHARALQDIKFASTLLEQHKAALRIQETNALDTNEECIQNDSEQDSSDFDKENYGASDYSSENSGNLRIYWTNEETLLLLNLYEKYSALLDNEEMNNRAFWKHVLHGMEKEGYKFSLQQCKNKMNNMKKMYKDVKDHNARSGNDRKTCDHYDILKNLFSKKAWIKPVSTAGSDIPLKKAVLEEKPSSSKQQKKQCDVKLNFLEEYKRHKQLQRDATYDYRNQKLQLLKEIAEKMTK
;
A
#
# COMPACT_ATOMS: atom_id res chain seq x y z
N MET A 1 49.31 9.61 27.21
CA MET A 1 47.98 9.35 26.64
C MET A 1 48.14 9.32 25.13
N ASP A 2 48.96 8.41 24.58
CA ASP A 2 48.66 6.99 24.34
C ASP A 2 47.34 6.77 23.62
N LEU A 3 47.44 6.37 22.35
CA LEU A 3 46.86 5.13 21.79
C LEU A 3 47.38 4.97 20.33
N LYS A 4 48.67 4.62 20.20
CA LYS A 4 49.16 3.85 19.04
C LYS A 4 48.94 2.37 19.36
N LYS A 5 48.45 1.60 18.38
CA LYS A 5 48.14 0.15 18.29
C LYS A 5 46.65 -0.01 18.00
N ASN A 6 46.17 -0.81 17.06
CA ASN A 6 46.74 -1.94 16.32
C ASN A 6 45.77 -2.18 15.14
N ILE A 7 46.19 -1.98 13.89
CA ILE A 7 45.42 -2.49 12.74
C ILE A 7 46.22 -3.65 12.17
N HIS A 8 45.76 -4.87 12.49
CA HIS A 8 46.32 -6.09 11.92
C HIS A 8 45.62 -6.39 10.60
N TYR A 9 46.39 -6.42 9.51
CA TYR A 9 45.96 -6.94 8.21
C TYR A 9 46.42 -8.39 8.09
N LYS A 10 45.52 -9.30 7.70
CA LYS A 10 45.87 -10.64 7.21
C LYS A 10 45.51 -10.72 5.74
N GLU A 11 46.53 -10.72 4.89
CA GLU A 11 46.42 -11.10 3.48
C GLU A 11 46.32 -12.62 3.39
N SER A 12 45.30 -13.13 2.72
CA SER A 12 45.25 -14.53 2.28
C SER A 12 44.93 -14.53 0.79
N THR A 13 46.00 -14.49 -0.01
CA THR A 13 45.93 -14.66 -1.46
C THR A 13 45.77 -16.14 -1.79
N LYS A 14 44.61 -16.53 -2.30
CA LYS A 14 44.46 -17.73 -3.13
C LYS A 14 44.09 -17.28 -4.54
N ARG A 15 45.10 -17.33 -5.42
CA ARG A 15 44.94 -17.22 -6.87
C ARG A 15 44.00 -18.33 -7.35
N GLN A 16 42.89 -17.95 -7.96
CA GLN A 16 42.29 -18.68 -9.08
C GLN A 16 41.42 -17.70 -9.89
N GLU A 17 41.74 -17.64 -11.18
CA GLU A 17 41.13 -16.79 -12.20
C GLU A 17 39.63 -17.09 -12.32
N ASN A 18 38.79 -16.14 -11.93
CA ASN A 18 37.41 -15.97 -12.38
C ASN A 18 36.98 -14.53 -12.10
N ASN A 19 36.50 -13.84 -13.12
CA ASN A 19 36.20 -12.40 -13.12
C ASN A 19 35.00 -12.02 -12.25
N ASN A 20 35.21 -11.98 -10.93
CA ASN A 20 34.47 -11.20 -9.91
C ASN A 20 35.15 -11.37 -8.54
N GLU A 21 36.45 -11.07 -8.45
CA GLU A 21 37.17 -11.14 -7.19
C GLU A 21 36.66 -10.04 -6.25
N VAL A 22 35.94 -10.42 -5.21
CA VAL A 22 35.46 -9.52 -4.16
C VAL A 22 36.46 -9.46 -3.01
N VAL A 23 36.69 -8.27 -2.48
CA VAL A 23 37.63 -7.99 -1.40
C VAL A 23 36.85 -7.59 -0.15
N GLN A 24 37.36 -7.98 1.03
CA GLN A 24 36.76 -7.65 2.31
C GLN A 24 37.07 -6.20 2.71
N LEU A 25 36.04 -5.41 3.02
CA LEU A 25 36.10 -4.06 3.56
C LEU A 25 35.48 -4.03 4.96
N LEU A 26 36.20 -3.45 5.93
CA LEU A 26 35.75 -3.28 7.31
C LEU A 26 35.41 -1.81 7.56
N LEU A 27 34.17 -1.53 7.94
CA LEU A 27 33.69 -0.17 8.26
C LEU A 27 33.13 -0.16 9.69
N CYS A 28 33.47 0.86 10.47
CA CYS A 28 33.03 0.98 11.86
C CYS A 28 31.99 2.08 12.02
N ASP A 29 30.97 1.83 12.84
CA ASP A 29 30.04 2.83 13.37
C ASP A 29 30.02 2.73 14.89
N GLY A 30 30.70 3.66 15.57
CA GLY A 30 30.96 3.57 17.01
C GLY A 30 31.75 2.32 17.37
N GLU A 31 31.16 1.46 18.20
CA GLU A 31 31.75 0.19 18.65
C GLU A 31 31.44 -0.99 17.71
N VAL A 32 30.55 -0.80 16.73
CA VAL A 32 30.11 -1.87 15.83
C VAL A 32 30.93 -1.87 14.55
N THR A 33 31.50 -3.02 14.20
CA THR A 33 32.26 -3.22 12.96
C THR A 33 31.44 -4.02 11.95
N TYR A 34 31.31 -3.52 10.73
CA TYR A 34 30.58 -4.11 9.62
C TYR A 34 31.57 -4.63 8.59
N THR A 35 31.36 -5.88 8.14
CA THR A 35 32.19 -6.53 7.12
C THR A 35 31.42 -6.58 5.80
N LEU A 36 31.94 -5.93 4.76
CA LEU A 36 31.36 -5.90 3.43
C LEU A 36 32.30 -6.60 2.44
N TYR A 37 31.75 -7.37 1.51
CA TYR A 37 32.48 -7.94 0.38
C TYR A 37 32.19 -7.08 -0.86
N VAL A 38 33.18 -6.32 -1.32
CA VAL A 38 33.03 -5.32 -2.38
C VAL A 38 34.08 -5.50 -3.46
N LEU A 39 33.81 -5.00 -4.66
CA LEU A 39 34.80 -5.02 -5.74
C LEU A 39 36.04 -4.18 -5.38
N PRO A 40 37.24 -4.51 -5.91
CA PRO A 40 38.49 -3.81 -5.59
C PRO A 40 38.42 -2.29 -5.83
N GLN A 41 37.72 -1.88 -6.88
CA GLN A 41 37.49 -0.46 -7.21
C GLN A 41 36.65 0.27 -6.14
N ILE A 42 35.67 -0.40 -5.55
CA ILE A 42 34.81 0.13 -4.49
C ILE A 42 35.59 0.18 -3.18
N HIS A 43 36.38 -0.86 -2.90
CA HIS A 43 37.29 -0.90 -1.76
C HIS A 43 38.27 0.29 -1.78
N ALA A 44 38.98 0.48 -2.91
CA ALA A 44 39.94 1.58 -3.06
C ALA A 44 39.28 2.96 -2.93
N ARG A 45 38.09 3.15 -3.50
CA ARG A 45 37.34 4.41 -3.40
C ARG A 45 36.87 4.69 -1.98
N ALA A 46 36.40 3.68 -1.25
CA ALA A 46 35.96 3.81 0.13
C ALA A 46 37.10 4.19 1.08
N LEU A 47 38.34 3.81 0.78
CA LEU A 47 39.51 4.25 1.55
C LEU A 47 39.89 5.72 1.32
N GLN A 48 39.54 6.28 0.15
CA GLN A 48 39.89 7.66 -0.22
C GLN A 48 38.78 8.67 0.10
N ASP A 49 37.52 8.25 -0.01
CA ASP A 49 36.36 9.11 0.13
C ASP A 49 35.49 8.67 1.33
N ILE A 50 35.60 9.43 2.41
CA ILE A 50 34.85 9.20 3.66
C ILE A 50 33.34 9.30 3.42
N LYS A 51 32.87 10.21 2.56
CA LYS A 51 31.43 10.37 2.30
C LYS A 51 30.88 9.16 1.55
N PHE A 52 31.67 8.63 0.63
CA PHE A 52 31.36 7.39 -0.07
C PHE A 52 31.30 6.20 0.90
N ALA A 53 32.29 6.06 1.79
CA ALA A 53 32.31 5.01 2.80
C ALA A 53 31.10 5.07 3.75
N SER A 54 30.70 6.26 4.22
CA SER A 54 29.50 6.45 5.05
C SER A 54 28.21 6.09 4.31
N THR A 55 28.10 6.47 3.03
CA THR A 55 26.93 6.14 2.20
C THR A 55 26.83 4.63 1.97
N LEU A 56 27.96 3.99 1.69
CA LEU A 56 28.05 2.54 1.49
C LEU A 56 27.66 1.77 2.76
N LEU A 57 28.08 2.27 3.94
CA LEU A 57 27.71 1.69 5.23
C LEU A 57 26.21 1.84 5.52
N GLU A 58 25.62 3.01 5.26
CA GLU A 58 24.18 3.24 5.52
C GLU A 58 23.31 2.40 4.58
N GLN A 59 23.71 2.24 3.32
CA GLN A 59 23.05 1.31 2.38
C GLN A 59 23.11 -0.13 2.89
N HIS A 60 24.26 -0.56 3.41
CA HIS A 60 24.42 -1.89 3.99
C HIS A 60 23.52 -2.10 5.22
N LYS A 61 23.44 -1.11 6.12
CA LYS A 61 22.50 -1.15 7.27
C LYS A 61 21.04 -1.17 6.83
N ALA A 62 20.67 -0.41 5.81
CA ALA A 62 19.32 -0.42 5.26
C ALA A 62 18.96 -1.81 4.70
N ALA A 63 19.90 -2.46 4.00
CA ALA A 63 19.71 -3.83 3.51
C ALA A 63 19.52 -4.83 4.65
N LEU A 64 20.28 -4.71 5.75
CA LEU A 64 20.11 -5.55 6.94
C LEU A 64 18.74 -5.34 7.62
N ARG A 65 18.28 -4.09 7.77
CA ARG A 65 16.94 -3.79 8.32
C ARG A 65 15.81 -4.40 7.47
N ILE A 66 15.98 -4.41 6.14
CA ILE A 66 15.04 -5.06 5.22
C ILE A 66 15.07 -6.59 5.42
N GLN A 67 16.23 -7.19 5.68
CA GLN A 67 16.32 -8.61 6.01
C GLN A 67 15.69 -8.95 7.38
N GLU A 68 15.89 -8.12 8.40
CA GLU A 68 15.28 -8.28 9.72
C GLU A 68 13.76 -8.19 9.68
N THR A 69 13.21 -7.22 8.94
CA THR A 69 11.75 -7.10 8.74
C THR A 69 11.16 -8.28 7.96
N ASN A 70 11.94 -8.89 7.07
CA ASN A 70 11.54 -10.12 6.38
C ASN A 70 11.70 -11.39 7.24
N ALA A 71 12.63 -11.40 8.21
CA ALA A 71 12.86 -12.52 9.12
C ALA A 71 11.88 -12.56 10.30
N LEU A 72 11.43 -11.40 10.79
CA LEU A 72 10.44 -11.28 11.86
C LEU A 72 9.00 -11.66 11.43
N ASP A 73 8.75 -11.85 10.12
CA ASP A 73 7.46 -12.28 9.57
C ASP A 73 7.31 -13.82 9.54
N THR A 74 8.18 -14.58 10.25
CA THR A 74 8.21 -16.06 10.20
C THR A 74 8.13 -16.84 11.52
N ASN A 75 8.07 -16.23 12.70
CA ASN A 75 7.88 -16.99 13.95
C ASN A 75 6.92 -16.28 14.92
N GLU A 76 5.67 -16.74 14.98
CA GLU A 76 4.89 -16.84 16.22
C GLU A 76 3.64 -17.72 16.01
N GLU A 77 3.66 -18.93 16.58
CA GLU A 77 2.44 -19.70 16.89
C GLU A 77 1.97 -19.33 18.31
N CYS A 78 0.84 -18.62 18.35
CA CYS A 78 -0.37 -18.86 19.15
C CYS A 78 -0.42 -18.60 20.69
N ILE A 79 -1.30 -17.62 21.01
CA ILE A 79 -2.27 -17.43 22.13
C ILE A 79 -1.70 -17.16 23.55
N GLN A 80 -2.00 -16.05 24.26
CA GLN A 80 -3.34 -15.55 24.63
C GLN A 80 -3.44 -14.07 25.07
N ASN A 81 -4.52 -13.44 24.58
CA ASN A 81 -5.35 -12.34 25.15
C ASN A 81 -4.70 -10.94 25.25
N ASP A 82 -5.36 -9.81 24.97
CA ASP A 82 -6.70 -9.47 24.50
C ASP A 82 -6.63 -7.96 24.17
N SER A 83 -7.24 -7.52 23.06
CA SER A 83 -7.94 -6.23 22.89
C SER A 83 -8.12 -5.92 21.41
N GLU A 84 -9.28 -6.33 20.90
CA GLU A 84 -9.86 -5.85 19.64
C GLU A 84 -10.03 -4.32 19.67
N GLN A 85 -9.66 -3.65 18.57
CA GLN A 85 -10.48 -2.58 18.00
C GLN A 85 -10.48 -2.64 16.48
N ASP A 86 -11.64 -3.07 15.99
CA ASP A 86 -12.23 -2.87 14.68
C ASP A 86 -12.23 -1.38 14.25
N SER A 87 -11.66 -1.12 13.08
CA SER A 87 -12.25 -0.13 12.17
C SER A 87 -11.86 -0.41 10.72
N SER A 88 -12.86 -0.82 9.95
CA SER A 88 -12.90 -0.69 8.50
C SER A 88 -12.44 0.71 8.06
N ASP A 89 -11.39 0.79 7.23
CA ASP A 89 -11.10 2.02 6.50
C ASP A 89 -10.78 1.75 5.03
N PHE A 90 -11.31 2.64 4.22
CA PHE A 90 -11.31 2.62 2.76
C PHE A 90 -9.88 2.77 2.24
N ASP A 91 -9.36 1.77 1.53
CA ASP A 91 -8.07 1.89 0.84
C ASP A 91 -8.15 2.93 -0.29
N LYS A 92 -7.75 4.16 0.06
CA LYS A 92 -7.42 5.22 -0.87
C LYS A 92 -5.90 5.25 -1.00
N GLU A 93 -5.34 4.30 -1.72
CA GLU A 93 -3.90 4.29 -1.98
C GLU A 93 -3.53 5.10 -3.24
N ASN A 94 -2.67 6.06 -2.95
CA ASN A 94 -2.11 7.10 -3.76
C ASN A 94 -1.00 6.54 -4.67
N TYR A 95 -0.91 7.07 -5.89
CA TYR A 95 0.17 6.76 -6.84
C TYR A 95 1.53 7.12 -6.22
N GLY A 96 2.40 6.12 -6.11
CA GLY A 96 3.81 6.31 -5.76
C GLY A 96 4.63 5.24 -6.47
N ALA A 97 5.22 5.60 -7.60
CA ALA A 97 6.17 4.78 -8.31
C ALA A 97 7.40 4.51 -7.42
N SER A 98 7.74 3.24 -7.24
CA SER A 98 9.07 2.84 -6.80
C SER A 98 9.53 1.68 -7.68
N ASP A 99 10.63 1.97 -8.36
CA ASP A 99 11.39 1.16 -9.27
C ASP A 99 12.39 0.31 -8.47
N TYR A 100 12.40 -1.00 -8.71
CA TYR A 100 13.63 -1.79 -8.69
C TYR A 100 13.47 -3.04 -9.57
N SER A 101 13.94 -2.89 -10.81
CA SER A 101 14.75 -3.82 -11.59
C SER A 101 14.41 -5.32 -11.55
N SER A 102 13.70 -5.78 -12.59
CA SER A 102 14.05 -7.03 -13.27
C SER A 102 14.66 -6.63 -14.61
N GLU A 103 15.93 -6.98 -14.79
CA GLU A 103 16.67 -6.72 -16.03
C GLU A 103 15.97 -7.40 -17.21
N ASN A 104 15.93 -6.65 -18.33
CA ASN A 104 15.54 -7.07 -19.67
C ASN A 104 14.05 -6.94 -20.07
N SER A 105 13.59 -5.69 -20.31
CA SER A 105 13.02 -5.25 -21.61
C SER A 105 12.40 -3.85 -21.42
N GLY A 106 12.89 -2.84 -22.15
CA GLY A 106 12.55 -1.44 -21.90
C GLY A 106 11.06 -1.15 -22.03
N ASN A 107 10.43 -0.55 -21.00
CA ASN A 107 9.12 0.13 -21.04
C ASN A 107 8.06 -0.44 -22.01
N LEU A 108 8.00 -1.76 -22.15
CA LEU A 108 6.97 -2.40 -22.94
C LEU A 108 5.72 -2.43 -22.08
N ARG A 109 4.74 -1.62 -22.49
CA ARG A 109 3.37 -1.75 -22.04
C ARG A 109 3.00 -3.23 -22.06
N ILE A 110 2.71 -3.80 -20.90
CA ILE A 110 2.41 -5.23 -20.78
C ILE A 110 1.06 -5.49 -21.44
N TYR A 111 1.09 -6.19 -22.56
CA TYR A 111 -0.10 -6.61 -23.28
C TYR A 111 -0.54 -7.96 -22.74
N TRP A 112 -1.79 -8.03 -22.29
CA TRP A 112 -2.42 -9.27 -21.87
C TRP A 112 -3.23 -9.82 -23.04
N THR A 113 -2.89 -11.01 -23.48
CA THR A 113 -3.69 -11.79 -24.42
C THR A 113 -4.97 -12.28 -23.74
N ASN A 114 -5.92 -12.73 -24.56
CA ASN A 114 -7.16 -13.30 -24.06
C ASN A 114 -6.90 -14.60 -23.27
N GLU A 115 -5.97 -15.43 -23.72
CA GLU A 115 -5.62 -16.69 -23.07
C GLU A 115 -5.02 -16.47 -21.68
N GLU A 116 -4.07 -15.54 -21.56
CA GLU A 116 -3.47 -15.14 -20.27
C GLU A 116 -4.53 -14.57 -19.31
N THR A 117 -5.45 -13.74 -19.83
CA THR A 117 -6.50 -13.14 -19.03
C THR A 117 -7.50 -14.20 -18.53
N LEU A 118 -7.86 -15.16 -19.38
CA LEU A 118 -8.73 -16.27 -19.03
C LEU A 118 -8.07 -17.18 -17.98
N LEU A 119 -6.78 -17.50 -18.15
CA LEU A 119 -6.03 -18.29 -17.18
C LEU A 119 -6.01 -17.61 -15.80
N LEU A 120 -5.72 -16.31 -15.76
CA LEU A 120 -5.72 -15.55 -14.51
C LEU A 120 -7.10 -15.59 -13.82
N LEU A 121 -8.19 -15.46 -14.58
CA LEU A 121 -9.55 -15.55 -14.04
C LEU A 121 -9.87 -16.94 -13.49
N ASN A 122 -9.51 -18.00 -14.21
CA ASN A 122 -9.73 -19.38 -13.79
C ASN A 122 -8.94 -19.73 -12.51
N LEU A 123 -7.67 -19.33 -12.44
CA LEU A 123 -6.84 -19.51 -11.24
C LEU A 123 -7.41 -18.72 -10.06
N TYR A 124 -7.85 -17.48 -10.30
CA TYR A 124 -8.49 -16.67 -9.27
C TYR A 124 -9.76 -17.36 -8.74
N GLU A 125 -10.63 -17.85 -9.61
CA GLU A 125 -11.84 -18.58 -9.21
C GLU A 125 -11.51 -19.82 -8.37
N LYS A 126 -10.58 -20.65 -8.85
CA LYS A 126 -10.14 -21.87 -8.17
C LYS A 126 -9.68 -21.62 -6.74
N TYR A 127 -8.85 -20.60 -6.53
CA TYR A 127 -8.29 -20.30 -5.21
C TYR A 127 -9.19 -19.37 -4.37
N SER A 128 -10.21 -18.74 -4.96
CA SER A 128 -11.08 -17.82 -4.23
C SER A 128 -11.93 -18.50 -3.16
N ALA A 129 -12.30 -19.77 -3.36
CA ALA A 129 -13.03 -20.55 -2.37
C ALA A 129 -12.22 -20.80 -1.09
N LEU A 130 -10.91 -21.01 -1.23
CA LEU A 130 -10.00 -21.20 -0.09
C LEU A 130 -9.79 -19.90 0.71
N LEU A 131 -9.91 -18.75 0.04
CA LEU A 131 -9.88 -17.45 0.72
C LEU A 131 -11.18 -17.21 1.51
N ASP A 132 -12.32 -17.60 0.95
CA ASP A 132 -13.62 -17.46 1.61
C ASP A 132 -13.76 -18.41 2.82
N ASN A 133 -13.04 -19.54 2.84
CA ASN A 133 -13.01 -20.51 3.94
C ASN A 133 -11.94 -20.21 5.01
N GLU A 134 -11.25 -19.06 4.94
CA GLU A 134 -10.15 -18.65 5.85
C GLU A 134 -8.93 -19.58 5.91
N GLU A 135 -8.90 -20.65 5.10
CA GLU A 135 -7.78 -21.60 5.03
C GLU A 135 -6.49 -20.96 4.47
N MET A 136 -6.59 -19.78 3.84
CA MET A 136 -5.47 -19.15 3.16
C MET A 136 -5.50 -17.63 3.28
N ASN A 137 -4.36 -17.05 3.68
CA ASN A 137 -4.20 -15.60 3.68
C ASN A 137 -4.05 -15.01 2.26
N ASN A 138 -4.32 -13.71 2.12
CA ASN A 138 -4.28 -13.03 0.81
C ASN A 138 -2.92 -13.13 0.12
N ARG A 139 -1.82 -13.12 0.89
CA ARG A 139 -0.45 -13.21 0.35
C ARG A 139 -0.20 -14.57 -0.31
N ALA A 140 -0.54 -15.65 0.38
CA ALA A 140 -0.42 -17.02 -0.11
C ALA A 140 -1.33 -17.25 -1.33
N PHE A 141 -2.56 -16.72 -1.30
CA PHE A 141 -3.49 -16.75 -2.43
C PHE A 141 -2.83 -16.24 -3.72
N TRP A 142 -2.22 -15.04 -3.66
CA TRP A 142 -1.59 -14.47 -4.85
C TRP A 142 -0.34 -15.21 -5.29
N LYS A 143 0.42 -15.82 -4.36
CA LYS A 143 1.55 -16.69 -4.71
C LYS A 143 1.09 -17.93 -5.46
N HIS A 144 -0.03 -18.56 -5.06
CA HIS A 144 -0.60 -19.70 -5.77
C HIS A 144 -1.10 -19.31 -7.17
N VAL A 145 -1.75 -18.15 -7.30
CA VAL A 145 -2.16 -17.63 -8.61
C VAL A 145 -0.94 -17.39 -9.50
N LEU A 146 0.11 -16.74 -8.99
CA LEU A 146 1.34 -16.50 -9.74
C LEU A 146 2.00 -17.82 -10.19
N HIS A 147 2.16 -18.78 -9.28
CA HIS A 147 2.74 -20.08 -9.59
C HIS A 147 1.92 -20.83 -10.66
N GLY A 148 0.58 -20.71 -10.62
CA GLY A 148 -0.28 -21.26 -11.65
C GLY A 148 -0.06 -20.63 -13.04
N MET A 149 0.17 -19.31 -13.09
CA MET A 149 0.50 -18.61 -14.34
C MET A 149 1.86 -19.06 -14.90
N GLU A 150 2.87 -19.17 -14.03
CA GLU A 150 4.22 -19.60 -14.41
C GLU A 150 4.25 -21.03 -14.92
N LYS A 151 3.44 -21.92 -14.33
CA LYS A 151 3.32 -23.32 -14.74
C LYS A 151 2.84 -23.48 -16.18
N GLU A 152 1.95 -22.61 -16.63
CA GLU A 152 1.46 -22.57 -18.01
C GLU A 152 2.41 -21.81 -18.95
N GLY A 153 3.58 -21.38 -18.46
CA GLY A 153 4.64 -20.74 -19.24
C GLY A 153 4.57 -19.21 -19.29
N TYR A 154 3.62 -18.58 -18.59
CA TYR A 154 3.46 -17.13 -18.58
C TYR A 154 4.28 -16.47 -17.47
N LYS A 155 5.17 -15.54 -17.87
CA LYS A 155 6.05 -14.83 -16.94
C LYS A 155 5.49 -13.45 -16.60
N PHE A 156 4.69 -13.39 -15.54
CA PHE A 156 4.21 -12.14 -14.95
C PHE A 156 4.74 -11.98 -13.54
N SER A 157 4.84 -10.74 -13.06
CA SER A 157 5.08 -10.49 -11.64
C SER A 157 3.78 -10.53 -10.83
N LEU A 158 3.90 -10.79 -9.52
CA LEU A 158 2.77 -10.76 -8.59
C LEU A 158 1.95 -9.47 -8.72
N GLN A 159 2.65 -8.33 -8.85
CA GLN A 159 2.02 -7.02 -8.96
C GLN A 159 1.26 -6.86 -10.28
N GLN A 160 1.78 -7.40 -11.38
CA GLN A 160 1.11 -7.37 -12.68
C GLN A 160 -0.20 -8.16 -12.64
N CYS A 161 -0.19 -9.36 -12.05
CA CYS A 161 -1.39 -10.17 -11.86
C CYS A 161 -2.44 -9.46 -10.99
N LYS A 162 -2.01 -8.88 -9.86
CA LYS A 162 -2.88 -8.08 -8.98
C LYS A 162 -3.49 -6.89 -9.70
N ASN A 163 -2.66 -6.09 -10.38
CA ASN A 163 -3.10 -4.90 -11.11
C ASN A 163 -4.09 -5.27 -12.22
N LYS A 164 -3.81 -6.32 -12.99
CA LYS A 164 -4.71 -6.82 -14.03
C LYS A 164 -6.06 -7.24 -13.45
N MET A 165 -6.07 -8.00 -12.36
CA MET A 165 -7.30 -8.40 -11.68
C MET A 165 -8.08 -7.19 -11.14
N ASN A 166 -7.40 -6.23 -10.50
CA ASN A 166 -8.03 -5.02 -9.99
C ASN A 166 -8.66 -4.18 -11.11
N ASN A 167 -7.98 -4.06 -12.24
CA ASN A 167 -8.52 -3.39 -13.42
C ASN A 167 -9.79 -4.10 -13.94
N MET A 168 -9.79 -5.43 -14.02
CA MET A 168 -10.98 -6.20 -14.43
C MET A 168 -12.15 -6.02 -13.45
N LYS A 169 -11.88 -6.07 -12.14
CA LYS A 169 -12.88 -5.82 -11.10
C LYS A 169 -13.48 -4.42 -11.22
N LYS A 170 -12.64 -3.40 -11.45
CA LYS A 170 -13.07 -2.02 -11.65
C LYS A 170 -13.95 -1.88 -12.89
N MET A 171 -13.50 -2.37 -14.04
CA MET A 171 -14.28 -2.31 -15.29
C MET A 171 -15.65 -2.99 -15.14
N TYR A 172 -15.69 -4.17 -14.52
CA TYR A 172 -16.95 -4.87 -14.26
C TYR A 172 -17.89 -4.05 -13.37
N LYS A 173 -17.37 -3.45 -12.29
CA LYS A 173 -18.15 -2.58 -11.40
C LYS A 173 -18.67 -1.35 -12.15
N ASP A 174 -17.81 -0.67 -12.91
CA ASP A 174 -18.19 0.52 -13.69
C ASP A 174 -19.31 0.21 -14.70
N VAL A 175 -19.22 -0.93 -15.41
CA VAL A 175 -20.29 -1.39 -16.31
C VAL A 175 -21.56 -1.73 -15.54
N LYS A 176 -21.44 -2.36 -14.36
CA LYS A 176 -22.60 -2.74 -13.55
C LYS A 176 -23.33 -1.51 -13.02
N ASP A 177 -22.61 -0.53 -12.52
CA ASP A 177 -23.14 0.72 -11.99
C ASP A 177 -23.73 1.59 -13.12
N HIS A 178 -23.09 1.63 -14.29
CA HIS A 178 -23.63 2.30 -15.47
C HIS A 178 -24.98 1.71 -15.89
N ASN A 179 -25.07 0.37 -15.96
CA ASN A 179 -26.27 -0.35 -16.38
C ASN A 179 -27.39 -0.34 -15.32
N ALA A 180 -27.08 0.01 -14.06
CA ALA A 180 -28.07 0.12 -12.99
C ALA A 180 -28.83 1.45 -13.03
N ARG A 181 -28.30 2.47 -13.72
CA ARG A 181 -28.94 3.79 -13.84
C ARG A 181 -30.01 3.78 -14.93
N SER A 182 -31.21 4.26 -14.57
CA SER A 182 -32.31 4.41 -15.52
C SER A 182 -31.95 5.41 -16.64
N GLY A 183 -32.34 5.10 -17.87
CA GLY A 183 -32.08 5.95 -19.05
C GLY A 183 -30.70 5.79 -19.71
N ASN A 184 -29.83 4.93 -19.19
CA ASN A 184 -28.55 4.62 -19.83
C ASN A 184 -28.67 3.49 -20.87
N ASP A 185 -27.89 3.60 -21.94
CA ASP A 185 -27.66 2.50 -22.87
C ASP A 185 -26.87 1.37 -22.20
N ARG A 186 -27.20 0.12 -22.55
CA ARG A 186 -26.54 -1.04 -21.96
C ARG A 186 -25.09 -1.14 -22.46
N LYS A 187 -24.15 -1.22 -21.53
CA LYS A 187 -22.73 -1.50 -21.80
C LYS A 187 -22.34 -2.92 -21.41
N THR A 188 -21.29 -3.42 -22.05
CA THR A 188 -20.62 -4.67 -21.70
C THR A 188 -19.10 -4.43 -21.63
N CYS A 189 -18.36 -5.39 -21.11
CA CYS A 189 -16.89 -5.40 -21.12
C CYS A 189 -16.37 -6.77 -21.54
N ASP A 190 -15.06 -6.85 -21.81
CA ASP A 190 -14.41 -8.12 -22.08
C ASP A 190 -14.57 -9.07 -20.90
N HIS A 191 -14.79 -10.35 -21.21
CA HIS A 191 -15.02 -11.43 -20.24
C HIS A 191 -16.16 -11.15 -19.24
N TYR A 192 -17.16 -10.33 -19.61
CA TYR A 192 -18.24 -9.91 -18.73
C TYR A 192 -18.95 -11.09 -18.04
N ASP A 193 -19.26 -12.15 -18.77
CA ASP A 193 -20.01 -13.29 -18.22
C ASP A 193 -19.23 -14.04 -17.14
N ILE A 194 -17.92 -14.19 -17.33
CA ILE A 194 -17.02 -14.81 -16.34
C ILE A 194 -16.92 -13.93 -15.10
N LEU A 195 -16.69 -12.62 -15.28
CA LEU A 195 -16.62 -11.64 -14.19
C LEU A 195 -17.95 -11.57 -13.42
N LYS A 196 -19.08 -11.66 -14.12
CA LYS A 196 -20.41 -11.72 -13.53
C LYS A 196 -20.59 -12.97 -12.70
N ASN A 197 -20.21 -14.16 -13.20
CA ASN A 197 -20.30 -15.39 -12.43
C ASN A 197 -19.51 -15.29 -11.12
N LEU A 198 -18.29 -14.77 -11.21
CA LEU A 198 -17.34 -14.69 -10.11
C LEU A 198 -17.72 -13.64 -9.04
N PHE A 199 -18.20 -12.47 -9.45
CA PHE A 199 -18.34 -11.31 -8.55
C PHE A 199 -19.79 -10.87 -8.28
N SER A 200 -20.80 -11.37 -9.01
CA SER A 200 -22.20 -10.89 -8.88
C SER A 200 -22.82 -11.03 -7.48
N LYS A 201 -22.28 -11.93 -6.65
CA LYS A 201 -22.72 -12.19 -5.27
C LYS A 201 -21.89 -11.46 -4.21
N LYS A 202 -20.78 -10.81 -4.58
CA LYS A 202 -19.89 -10.16 -3.60
C LYS A 202 -20.47 -8.80 -3.16
N ALA A 203 -20.39 -8.50 -1.87
CA ALA A 203 -20.99 -7.32 -1.24
C ALA A 203 -20.44 -5.98 -1.78
N TRP A 204 -19.21 -5.95 -2.29
CA TRP A 204 -18.62 -4.73 -2.88
C TRP A 204 -19.15 -4.38 -4.29
N ILE A 205 -19.90 -5.29 -4.92
CA ILE A 205 -20.63 -5.07 -6.19
C ILE A 205 -22.09 -4.71 -5.94
N LYS A 206 -22.75 -5.39 -5.00
CA LYS A 206 -24.12 -5.08 -4.58
C LYS A 206 -24.10 -4.71 -3.10
N PRO A 207 -24.13 -3.41 -2.75
CA PRO A 207 -24.16 -3.01 -1.34
C PRO A 207 -25.44 -3.51 -0.68
N VAL A 208 -25.34 -3.95 0.58
CA VAL A 208 -26.46 -4.49 1.36
C VAL A 208 -27.58 -3.46 1.56
N SER A 209 -27.21 -2.19 1.68
CA SER A 209 -28.13 -1.05 1.69
C SER A 209 -27.52 0.12 0.94
N THR A 210 -28.27 0.70 0.02
CA THR A 210 -27.93 1.99 -0.60
C THR A 210 -28.69 3.08 0.12
N ALA A 211 -28.00 3.89 0.93
CA ALA A 211 -28.60 5.07 1.53
C ALA A 211 -28.87 6.10 0.43
N GLY A 212 -30.13 6.23 0.01
CA GLY A 212 -30.58 7.27 -0.91
C GLY A 212 -30.74 8.59 -0.18
N SER A 213 -30.38 9.69 -0.85
CA SER A 213 -30.65 11.06 -0.39
C SER A 213 -32.15 11.43 -0.43
N ASP A 214 -32.97 10.59 -1.07
CA ASP A 214 -34.32 10.96 -1.50
C ASP A 214 -35.42 10.33 -0.62
N ILE A 215 -35.21 10.26 0.69
CA ILE A 215 -36.25 9.85 1.63
C ILE A 215 -37.05 11.10 2.03
N PRO A 216 -38.34 11.24 1.65
CA PRO A 216 -39.17 12.29 2.20
C PRO A 216 -39.26 12.10 3.71
N LEU A 217 -38.80 13.09 4.48
CA LEU A 217 -38.95 13.12 5.93
C LEU A 217 -40.45 13.14 6.28
N LYS A 218 -41.05 11.97 6.45
CA LYS A 218 -42.35 11.85 7.11
C LYS A 218 -42.09 11.68 8.60
N LYS A 219 -42.39 12.75 9.34
CA LYS A 219 -42.35 12.89 10.80
C LYS A 219 -43.01 11.69 11.47
N ALA A 220 -42.21 10.73 11.94
CA ALA A 220 -42.68 9.63 12.77
C ALA A 220 -42.60 10.08 14.23
N VAL A 221 -43.78 10.07 14.84
CA VAL A 221 -44.08 10.47 16.21
C VAL A 221 -43.39 9.53 17.20
N LEU A 222 -42.98 10.13 18.32
CA LEU A 222 -42.45 9.52 19.53
C LEU A 222 -43.34 8.36 20.02
N GLU A 223 -42.76 7.18 20.20
CA GLU A 223 -43.15 6.29 21.30
C GLU A 223 -41.88 5.74 21.93
N GLU A 224 -41.53 6.28 23.10
CA GLU A 224 -40.58 5.67 24.00
C GLU A 224 -41.26 4.51 24.75
N LYS A 225 -40.61 3.34 24.75
CA LYS A 225 -40.74 2.38 25.86
C LYS A 225 -39.37 2.07 26.46
N PRO A 226 -39.27 1.96 27.79
CA PRO A 226 -37.98 1.94 28.49
C PRO A 226 -37.47 0.51 28.61
N SER A 227 -36.21 0.28 28.26
CA SER A 227 -35.48 -0.91 28.65
C SER A 227 -33.99 -0.60 28.88
N SER A 228 -33.68 -0.40 30.16
CA SER A 228 -32.45 -0.79 30.86
C SER A 228 -31.20 -1.14 30.03
N SER A 229 -30.17 -0.29 30.08
CA SER A 229 -28.75 -0.69 30.28
C SER A 229 -27.83 0.54 30.36
N LYS A 230 -27.33 0.86 31.56
CA LYS A 230 -26.48 2.03 31.84
C LYS A 230 -25.05 1.95 31.27
N GLN A 231 -24.69 0.87 30.57
CA GLN A 231 -23.36 0.69 29.99
C GLN A 231 -23.26 1.11 28.51
N GLN A 232 -24.36 1.16 27.75
CA GLN A 232 -24.32 1.60 26.34
C GLN A 232 -24.27 3.13 26.18
N LYS A 233 -24.85 3.91 27.11
CA LYS A 233 -24.92 5.38 27.01
C LYS A 233 -23.54 6.07 26.91
N LYS A 234 -22.55 5.58 27.66
CA LYS A 234 -21.22 6.22 27.70
C LYS A 234 -20.47 6.13 26.37
N GLN A 235 -20.64 5.05 25.61
CA GLN A 235 -19.90 4.85 24.36
C GLN A 235 -20.51 5.63 23.18
N CYS A 236 -21.84 5.79 23.14
CA CYS A 236 -22.49 6.66 22.16
C CYS A 236 -22.29 8.15 22.45
N ASP A 237 -22.24 8.56 23.73
CA ASP A 237 -21.94 9.96 24.10
C ASP A 237 -20.51 10.36 23.68
N VAL A 238 -19.51 9.48 23.88
CA VAL A 238 -18.12 9.74 23.45
C VAL A 238 -18.01 9.82 21.92
N LYS A 239 -18.70 8.94 21.18
CA LYS A 239 -18.68 8.94 19.70
C LYS A 239 -19.40 10.16 19.11
N LEU A 240 -20.47 10.64 19.75
CA LEU A 240 -21.17 11.88 19.38
C LEU A 240 -20.31 13.12 19.65
N ASN A 241 -19.66 13.19 20.81
CA ASN A 241 -18.75 14.28 21.15
C ASN A 241 -17.58 14.38 20.16
N PHE A 242 -16.96 13.25 19.82
CA PHE A 242 -15.88 13.22 18.83
C PHE A 242 -16.35 13.70 17.44
N LEU A 243 -17.55 13.29 17.01
CA LEU A 243 -18.10 13.72 15.73
C LEU A 243 -18.45 15.21 15.71
N GLU A 244 -18.97 15.76 16.81
CA GLU A 244 -19.22 17.19 16.95
C GLU A 244 -17.92 18.00 16.94
N GLU A 245 -16.89 17.53 17.66
CA GLU A 245 -15.57 18.15 17.68
C GLU A 245 -14.91 18.14 16.30
N TYR A 246 -14.99 17.02 15.59
CA TYR A 246 -14.54 16.90 14.20
C TYR A 246 -15.25 17.89 13.27
N LYS A 247 -16.58 18.02 13.40
CA LYS A 247 -17.38 18.98 12.61
C LYS A 247 -16.99 20.43 12.92
N ARG A 248 -16.79 20.77 14.19
CA ARG A 248 -16.32 22.10 14.61
C ARG A 248 -14.93 22.40 14.04
N HIS A 249 -14.02 21.44 14.09
CA HIS A 249 -12.68 21.60 13.55
C HIS A 249 -12.69 21.85 12.03
N LYS A 250 -13.50 21.10 11.27
CA LYS A 250 -13.73 21.34 9.83
C LYS A 250 -14.33 22.73 9.55
N GLN A 251 -15.22 23.20 10.41
CA GLN A 251 -15.83 24.53 10.27
C GLN A 251 -14.81 25.63 10.53
N LEU A 252 -14.03 25.53 11.61
CA LEU A 252 -12.95 26.47 11.92
C LEU A 252 -11.91 26.57 10.80
N GLN A 253 -11.55 25.44 10.15
CA GLN A 253 -10.64 25.47 9.00
C GLN A 253 -11.23 26.24 7.81
N ARG A 254 -12.53 26.11 7.56
CA ARG A 254 -13.23 26.85 6.50
C ARG A 254 -13.28 28.34 6.83
N ASP A 255 -13.60 28.67 8.07
CA ASP A 255 -13.71 30.06 8.54
C ASP A 255 -12.33 30.74 8.53
N ALA A 256 -11.27 30.08 9.00
CA ALA A 256 -9.90 30.59 8.92
C ALA A 256 -9.43 30.81 7.47
N THR A 257 -9.81 29.92 6.55
CA THR A 257 -9.51 30.08 5.11
C THR A 257 -10.27 31.28 4.53
N TYR A 258 -11.52 31.48 4.95
CA TYR A 258 -12.35 32.60 4.54
C TYR A 258 -11.79 33.94 5.05
N ASP A 259 -11.39 33.98 6.32
CA ASP A 259 -10.80 35.15 6.97
C ASP A 259 -9.46 35.53 6.33
N TYR A 260 -8.59 34.55 6.07
CA TYR A 260 -7.32 34.78 5.38
C TYR A 260 -7.54 35.39 3.98
N ARG A 261 -8.50 34.87 3.22
CA ARG A 261 -8.85 35.40 1.89
C ARG A 261 -9.36 36.83 1.98
N ASN A 262 -10.23 37.12 2.96
CA ASN A 262 -10.77 38.46 3.16
C ASN A 262 -9.70 39.47 3.59
N GLN A 263 -8.80 39.10 4.52
CA GLN A 263 -7.68 39.95 4.92
C GLN A 263 -6.75 40.23 3.74
N LYS A 264 -6.44 39.21 2.93
CA LYS A 264 -5.63 39.38 1.72
C LYS A 264 -6.30 40.31 0.71
N LEU A 265 -7.61 40.17 0.50
CA LEU A 265 -8.39 41.07 -0.36
C LEU A 265 -8.37 42.52 0.16
N GLN A 266 -8.47 42.71 1.47
CA GLN A 266 -8.44 44.03 2.10
C GLN A 266 -7.08 44.71 1.89
N LEU A 267 -5.98 43.99 2.14
CA LEU A 267 -4.62 44.49 1.88
C LEU A 267 -4.41 44.86 0.42
N LEU A 268 -4.91 44.05 -0.51
CA LEU A 268 -4.83 44.35 -1.94
C LEU A 268 -5.60 45.62 -2.32
N LYS A 269 -6.77 45.85 -1.73
CA LYS A 269 -7.55 47.08 -1.92
C LYS A 269 -6.79 48.30 -1.38
N GLU A 270 -6.22 48.21 -0.18
CA GLU A 270 -5.43 49.30 0.42
C GLU A 270 -4.18 49.65 -0.41
N ILE A 271 -3.49 48.63 -0.95
CA ILE A 271 -2.35 48.84 -1.85
C ILE A 271 -2.81 49.52 -3.14
N ALA A 272 -3.92 49.07 -3.73
CA ALA A 272 -4.48 49.69 -4.93
C ALA A 272 -4.86 51.16 -4.70
N GLU A 273 -5.52 51.48 -3.58
CA GLU A 273 -5.86 52.87 -3.22
C GLU A 273 -4.62 53.75 -3.05
N LYS A 274 -3.54 53.22 -2.47
CA LYS A 274 -2.27 53.94 -2.33
C LYS A 274 -1.54 54.17 -3.66
N MET A 275 -1.71 53.29 -4.64
CA MET A 275 -1.14 53.48 -5.98
C MET A 275 -1.96 54.44 -6.86
N THR A 276 -3.17 54.80 -6.45
CA THR A 276 -4.06 55.69 -7.20
C THR A 276 -3.97 57.15 -6.70
N LYS A 277 -3.17 57.43 -5.66
CA LYS A 277 -2.83 58.77 -5.16
C LYS A 277 -1.41 59.13 -5.58
#